data_AF-A0A4V2Q7W0-F1
#
_entry.id   AF-A0A4V2Q7W0-F1
#
_cell.length_a   1.000
_cell.length_b   1.000
_cell.length_c   1.000
_cell.angle_alpha   90.00
_cell.angle_beta   90.00
_cell.angle_gamma   90.00
#
_symmetry.space_group_name_H-M   'P 1'
#
loop_
_entity.id
_entity.type
_entity.pdbx_description
1 polymer ?
#
loop_
_entity_poly.entity_id
_entity_poly.type
_entity_poly.pdbx_seq_one_letter_code
_entity_poly.pdbx_strand_id
1 'polypeptide(L)'
;MMAGILFQFGVGAFQSVASMPALAFGMLLAYLVFKRLFPRYCLVLLLVVGVALAVGLEGSNLAGIGASLAAPQFIAPAWSWSSTLSLAIPLVLVSLTGQFLPGMAILRNAGYDTPARPVLATTGLASLAVACFGGISIVIAAITAALCTGRDAHENPDRRYVAGIANGVFYLLGGTFAGTIILLFSAMPKTFVAVLAGLALIGAITSNVMGAVNEEDHREASMLTFLATASGMSFFGLGSAFWGVVIGALAYLILHRSGWMPKNLLAGLLAAGKE
;
A
#
# COMPACT_ATOMS: atom_id res chain seq x y z
N MET A 1 8.57 0.40 -6.94
CA MET A 1 8.12 -0.50 -5.84
C MET A 1 6.62 -0.37 -5.58
N MET A 2 6.11 0.79 -5.12
CA MET A 2 4.69 0.97 -4.75
C MET A 2 3.71 0.54 -5.85
N ALA A 3 3.96 0.93 -7.10
CA ALA A 3 3.17 0.48 -8.26
C ALA A 3 3.03 -1.05 -8.32
N GLY A 4 4.09 -1.80 -8.02
CA GLY A 4 4.07 -3.27 -8.08
C GLY A 4 3.26 -3.91 -6.96
N ILE A 5 3.31 -3.36 -5.74
CA ILE A 5 2.49 -3.82 -4.61
C ILE A 5 1.01 -3.59 -4.93
N LEU A 6 0.67 -2.40 -5.43
CA LEU A 6 -0.70 -2.03 -5.75
C LEU A 6 -1.24 -2.79 -6.96
N PHE A 7 -0.39 -3.10 -7.93
CA PHE A 7 -0.75 -3.86 -9.13
C PHE A 7 -1.36 -5.22 -8.78
N GLN A 8 -0.86 -5.90 -7.75
CA GLN A 8 -1.41 -7.19 -7.29
C GLN A 8 -2.88 -7.09 -6.85
N PHE A 9 -3.29 -5.98 -6.22
CA PHE A 9 -4.70 -5.76 -5.88
C PHE A 9 -5.56 -5.55 -7.14
N GLY A 10 -5.04 -4.82 -8.12
CA GLY A 10 -5.69 -4.64 -9.42
C GLY A 10 -5.91 -5.97 -10.13
N VAL A 11 -4.85 -6.80 -10.23
CA VAL A 11 -4.93 -8.14 -10.81
C VAL A 11 -5.90 -9.03 -10.03
N GLY A 12 -5.86 -9.01 -8.70
CA GLY A 12 -6.74 -9.80 -7.84
C GLY A 12 -8.23 -9.49 -8.06
N ALA A 13 -8.60 -8.24 -8.32
CA ALA A 13 -9.97 -7.87 -8.66
C ALA A 13 -10.46 -8.58 -9.93
N PHE A 14 -9.63 -8.63 -10.98
CA PHE A 14 -10.00 -9.28 -12.24
C PHE A 14 -9.90 -10.81 -12.17
N GLN A 15 -8.95 -11.37 -11.41
CA GLN A 15 -8.90 -12.81 -11.15
C GLN A 15 -10.16 -13.30 -10.43
N SER A 16 -10.75 -12.46 -9.58
CA SER A 16 -11.98 -12.78 -8.85
C SER A 16 -13.24 -12.84 -9.74
N VAL A 17 -13.15 -12.36 -11.00
CA VAL A 17 -14.26 -12.49 -11.98
C VAL A 17 -14.54 -13.97 -12.29
N ALA A 18 -13.52 -14.83 -12.25
CA ALA A 18 -13.68 -16.25 -12.54
C ALA A 18 -14.58 -16.98 -11.54
N SER A 19 -14.68 -16.49 -10.28
CA SER A 19 -15.50 -17.12 -9.25
C SER A 19 -16.92 -16.57 -9.19
N MET A 20 -17.10 -15.24 -9.29
CA MET A 20 -18.42 -14.58 -9.19
C MET A 20 -18.53 -13.47 -10.25
N PRO A 21 -18.77 -13.81 -11.53
CA PRO A 21 -18.72 -12.86 -12.63
C PRO A 21 -19.81 -11.79 -12.53
N ALA A 22 -21.04 -12.15 -12.13
CA ALA A 22 -22.14 -11.19 -12.04
C ALA A 22 -21.86 -10.09 -11.00
N LEU A 23 -21.36 -10.48 -9.82
CA LEU A 23 -20.92 -9.55 -8.78
C LEU A 23 -19.77 -8.66 -9.26
N ALA A 24 -18.72 -9.26 -9.82
CA ALA A 24 -17.52 -8.53 -10.22
C ALA A 24 -17.80 -7.54 -11.36
N PHE A 25 -18.51 -7.96 -12.42
CA PHE A 25 -18.89 -7.07 -13.51
C PHE A 25 -19.93 -6.02 -13.08
N GLY A 26 -20.87 -6.38 -12.20
CA GLY A 26 -21.82 -5.42 -11.63
C GLY A 26 -21.12 -4.30 -10.85
N MET A 27 -20.16 -4.66 -10.00
CA MET A 27 -19.33 -3.68 -9.28
C MET A 27 -18.45 -2.85 -10.22
N LEU A 28 -17.86 -3.45 -11.25
CA LEU A 28 -17.07 -2.72 -12.25
C LEU A 28 -17.92 -1.70 -13.01
N LEU A 29 -19.11 -2.08 -13.46
CA LEU A 29 -20.04 -1.17 -14.14
C LEU A 29 -20.47 -0.03 -13.20
N ALA A 30 -20.83 -0.35 -11.95
CA ALA A 30 -21.18 0.66 -10.96
C ALA A 30 -20.03 1.64 -10.71
N TYR A 31 -18.79 1.12 -10.60
CA TYR A 31 -17.60 1.96 -10.48
C TYR A 31 -17.44 2.90 -11.67
N LEU A 32 -17.56 2.43 -12.91
CA LEU A 32 -17.41 3.27 -14.10
C LEU A 32 -18.49 4.37 -14.15
N VAL A 33 -19.73 4.01 -13.85
CA VAL A 33 -20.86 4.96 -13.82
C VAL A 33 -20.66 6.01 -12.72
N PHE A 34 -20.35 5.59 -11.49
CA PHE A 34 -20.14 6.53 -10.39
C PHE A 34 -18.86 7.34 -10.53
N LYS A 35 -17.81 6.80 -11.13
CA LYS A 35 -16.59 7.56 -11.41
C LYS A 35 -16.87 8.71 -12.39
N ARG A 36 -17.77 8.49 -13.36
CA ARG A 36 -18.19 9.52 -14.32
C ARG A 36 -19.13 10.56 -13.71
N LEU A 37 -20.11 10.13 -12.91
CA LEU A 37 -21.17 11.01 -12.39
C LEU A 37 -20.80 11.67 -11.06
N PHE A 38 -20.21 10.93 -10.14
CA PHE A 38 -19.94 11.34 -8.76
C PHE A 38 -18.53 10.91 -8.31
N PRO A 39 -17.45 11.40 -8.96
CA PRO A 39 -16.08 10.94 -8.72
C PRO A 39 -15.63 11.05 -7.25
N ARG A 40 -16.14 12.05 -6.52
CA ARG A 40 -15.85 12.27 -5.09
C ARG A 40 -16.47 11.20 -4.17
N TYR A 41 -17.63 10.65 -4.53
CA TYR A 41 -18.37 9.67 -3.72
C TYR A 41 -18.32 8.25 -4.29
N CYS A 42 -17.58 8.06 -5.39
CA CYS A 42 -17.54 6.84 -6.17
C CYS A 42 -17.31 5.57 -5.32
N LEU A 43 -16.37 5.60 -4.37
CA LEU A 43 -16.05 4.42 -3.56
C LEU A 43 -17.11 4.12 -2.50
N VAL A 44 -17.73 5.15 -1.91
CA VAL A 44 -18.83 4.99 -0.95
C VAL A 44 -20.05 4.40 -1.66
N LEU A 45 -20.39 4.92 -2.83
CA LEU A 45 -21.50 4.39 -3.64
C LEU A 45 -21.20 2.98 -4.15
N LEU A 46 -19.95 2.70 -4.53
CA LEU A 46 -19.51 1.36 -4.93
C LEU A 46 -19.66 0.35 -3.79
N LEU A 47 -19.31 0.73 -2.56
CA LEU A 47 -19.51 -0.12 -1.38
C LEU A 47 -21.00 -0.47 -1.21
N VAL A 48 -21.88 0.53 -1.28
CA VAL A 48 -23.34 0.32 -1.14
C VAL A 48 -23.88 -0.62 -2.22
N VAL A 49 -23.52 -0.39 -3.49
CA VAL A 49 -23.94 -1.26 -4.59
C VAL A 49 -23.36 -2.66 -4.46
N GLY A 50 -22.10 -2.79 -4.10
CA GLY A 50 -21.48 -4.09 -3.94
C GLY A 50 -22.09 -4.90 -2.79
N VAL A 51 -22.46 -4.26 -1.67
CA VAL A 51 -23.22 -4.92 -0.59
C VAL A 51 -24.60 -5.36 -1.09
N ALA A 52 -25.32 -4.50 -1.80
CA ALA A 52 -26.62 -4.84 -2.37
C ALA A 52 -26.54 -6.03 -3.35
N LEU A 53 -25.49 -6.08 -4.18
CA LEU A 53 -25.24 -7.20 -5.10
C LEU A 53 -24.85 -8.47 -4.33
N ALA A 54 -23.98 -8.38 -3.32
CA ALA A 54 -23.57 -9.53 -2.52
C ALA A 54 -24.76 -10.15 -1.74
N VAL A 55 -25.68 -9.33 -1.24
CA VAL A 55 -26.90 -9.81 -0.58
C VAL A 55 -27.88 -10.38 -1.59
N GLY A 56 -28.12 -9.67 -2.70
CA GLY A 56 -29.15 -10.03 -3.68
C GLY A 56 -28.79 -11.21 -4.59
N LEU A 57 -27.52 -11.35 -4.97
CA LEU A 57 -27.05 -12.37 -5.91
C LEU A 57 -26.39 -13.56 -5.21
N GLU A 58 -25.63 -13.31 -4.14
CA GLU A 58 -24.78 -14.31 -3.51
C GLU A 58 -25.33 -14.79 -2.15
N GLY A 59 -26.51 -14.32 -1.74
CA GLY A 59 -27.17 -14.74 -0.49
C GLY A 59 -26.43 -14.34 0.79
N SER A 60 -25.60 -13.29 0.73
CA SER A 60 -24.86 -12.80 1.90
C SER A 60 -25.84 -12.34 2.99
N ASN A 61 -25.71 -12.90 4.19
CA ASN A 61 -26.62 -12.61 5.29
C ASN A 61 -26.07 -11.47 6.16
N LEU A 62 -26.82 -10.37 6.24
CA LEU A 62 -26.51 -9.24 7.12
C LEU A 62 -27.14 -9.40 8.52
N ALA A 63 -27.92 -10.46 8.77
CA ALA A 63 -28.53 -10.72 10.07
C ALA A 63 -27.43 -10.98 11.11
N GLY A 64 -27.42 -10.17 12.17
CA GLY A 64 -26.40 -10.20 13.22
C GLY A 64 -25.35 -9.10 13.13
N ILE A 65 -25.38 -8.25 12.10
CA ILE A 65 -24.55 -7.03 12.07
C ILE A 65 -25.19 -5.99 12.99
N GLY A 66 -24.75 -5.99 14.24
CA GLY A 66 -25.06 -4.95 15.22
C GLY A 66 -23.97 -3.88 15.25
N ALA A 67 -24.36 -2.65 15.56
CA ALA A 67 -23.39 -1.61 15.88
C ALA A 67 -22.66 -1.99 17.18
N SER A 68 -21.39 -2.32 17.06
CA SER A 68 -20.50 -2.60 18.20
C SER A 68 -19.36 -1.62 18.21
N LEU A 69 -19.17 -0.97 19.37
CA LEU A 69 -18.07 -0.07 19.62
C LEU A 69 -16.85 -0.85 20.09
N ALA A 70 -15.70 -0.60 19.47
CA ALA A 70 -14.43 -1.14 19.93
C ALA A 70 -14.04 -0.47 21.25
N ALA A 71 -13.98 -1.25 22.32
CA ALA A 71 -13.50 -0.81 23.63
C ALA A 71 -12.01 -1.17 23.78
N PRO A 72 -11.14 -0.21 24.15
CA PRO A 72 -9.75 -0.50 24.40
C PRO A 72 -9.62 -1.39 25.64
N GLN A 73 -9.03 -2.56 25.48
CA GLN A 73 -8.72 -3.47 26.58
C GLN A 73 -7.23 -3.40 26.88
N PHE A 74 -6.88 -3.22 28.14
CA PHE A 74 -5.47 -3.21 28.54
C PHE A 74 -4.89 -4.62 28.46
N ILE A 75 -3.81 -4.76 27.68
CA ILE A 75 -3.04 -5.99 27.50
C ILE A 75 -1.65 -5.75 28.08
N ALA A 76 -1.32 -6.43 29.17
CA ALA A 76 0.00 -6.32 29.79
C ALA A 76 1.09 -6.85 28.84
N PRO A 77 2.16 -6.07 28.57
CA PRO A 77 3.21 -6.51 27.68
C PRO A 77 4.01 -7.66 28.30
N ALA A 78 4.12 -8.77 27.58
CA ALA A 78 4.99 -9.89 27.93
C ALA A 78 6.22 -9.89 27.01
N TRP A 79 7.40 -9.68 27.59
CA TRP A 79 8.64 -9.69 26.82
C TRP A 79 9.14 -11.13 26.64
N SER A 80 9.53 -11.50 25.42
CA SER A 80 10.33 -12.70 25.19
C SER A 80 11.45 -12.46 24.18
N TRP A 81 12.64 -13.02 24.45
CA TRP A 81 13.77 -12.95 23.50
C TRP A 81 13.44 -13.62 22.17
N SER A 82 12.67 -14.71 22.21
CA SER A 82 12.17 -15.38 21.01
C SER A 82 11.34 -14.44 20.14
N SER A 83 10.33 -13.75 20.69
CA SER A 83 9.49 -12.79 19.96
C SER A 83 10.28 -11.59 19.45
N THR A 84 11.27 -11.11 20.22
CA THR A 84 12.13 -10.00 19.78
C THR A 84 12.92 -10.37 18.52
N LEU A 85 13.58 -11.54 18.53
CA LEU A 85 14.41 -11.98 17.41
C LEU A 85 13.58 -12.46 16.21
N SER A 86 12.50 -13.19 16.46
CA SER A 86 11.70 -13.83 15.40
C SER A 86 10.62 -12.92 14.78
N LEU A 87 10.14 -11.91 15.52
CA LEU A 87 9.05 -11.05 15.05
C LEU A 87 9.43 -9.57 15.06
N ALA A 88 9.89 -9.04 16.20
CA ALA A 88 10.09 -7.60 16.33
C ALA A 88 11.15 -7.07 15.37
N ILE A 89 12.33 -7.70 15.30
CA ILE A 89 13.41 -7.29 14.38
C ILE A 89 12.94 -7.38 12.91
N PRO A 90 12.41 -8.52 12.42
CA PRO A 90 11.90 -8.61 11.05
C PRO A 90 10.82 -7.58 10.73
N LEU A 91 9.83 -7.37 11.62
CA LEU A 91 8.74 -6.43 11.39
C LEU A 91 9.22 -4.98 11.36
N VAL A 92 10.21 -4.62 12.20
CA VAL A 92 10.83 -3.29 12.15
C VAL A 92 11.58 -3.10 10.82
N LEU A 93 12.36 -4.09 10.38
CA LEU A 93 13.06 -4.02 9.09
C LEU A 93 12.09 -3.89 7.92
N VAL A 94 11.01 -4.67 7.91
CA VAL A 94 9.94 -4.60 6.89
C VAL A 94 9.23 -3.24 6.95
N SER A 95 8.99 -2.69 8.14
CA SER A 95 8.36 -1.38 8.30
C SER A 95 9.25 -0.24 7.78
N LEU A 96 10.54 -0.28 8.13
CA LEU A 96 11.52 0.71 7.69
C LEU A 96 11.67 0.72 6.17
N THR A 97 11.79 -0.47 5.57
CA THR A 97 12.00 -0.65 4.13
C THR A 97 10.73 -0.47 3.31
N GLY A 98 9.59 -0.97 3.80
CA GLY A 98 8.34 -1.03 3.05
C GLY A 98 7.42 0.17 3.25
N GLN A 99 7.55 0.91 4.35
CA GLN A 99 6.62 2.00 4.69
C GLN A 99 7.34 3.33 4.94
N PHE A 100 8.36 3.36 5.82
CA PHE A 100 9.06 4.61 6.10
C PHE A 100 9.86 5.13 4.91
N LEU A 101 10.73 4.30 4.31
CA LEU A 101 11.55 4.74 3.18
C LEU A 101 10.70 5.22 2.00
N PRO A 102 9.68 4.48 1.52
CA PRO A 102 8.82 4.93 0.42
C PRO A 102 7.94 6.12 0.83
N GLY A 103 7.41 6.14 2.06
CA GLY A 103 6.60 7.24 2.56
C GLY A 103 7.38 8.57 2.60
N MET A 104 8.62 8.53 3.08
CA MET A 104 9.51 9.70 3.06
C MET A 104 9.88 10.12 1.63
N ALA A 105 10.15 9.17 0.74
CA ALA A 105 10.41 9.47 -0.66
C ALA A 105 9.21 10.16 -1.33
N ILE A 106 7.99 9.72 -1.05
CA ILE A 106 6.75 10.34 -1.55
C ILE A 106 6.60 11.78 -1.06
N LEU A 107 6.83 12.03 0.24
CA LEU A 107 6.78 13.38 0.80
C LEU A 107 7.80 14.30 0.10
N ARG A 108 9.02 13.79 -0.11
CA ARG A 108 10.11 14.55 -0.73
C ARG A 108 9.84 14.83 -2.21
N ASN A 109 9.34 13.85 -2.95
CA ASN A 109 8.92 14.02 -4.35
C ASN A 109 7.73 14.97 -4.48
N ALA A 110 6.89 15.08 -3.46
CA ALA A 110 5.81 16.06 -3.40
C ALA A 110 6.27 17.47 -2.97
N GLY A 111 7.57 17.67 -2.69
CA GLY A 111 8.16 18.96 -2.32
C GLY A 111 8.26 19.23 -0.82
N TYR A 112 7.97 18.25 0.05
CA TYR A 112 8.06 18.40 1.51
C TYR A 112 9.39 17.83 2.04
N ASP A 113 10.27 18.71 2.54
CA ASP A 113 11.57 18.32 3.13
C ASP A 113 11.46 18.08 4.64
N THR A 114 10.63 17.10 5.02
CA THR A 114 10.44 16.73 6.42
C THR A 114 11.59 15.83 6.90
N PRO A 115 12.21 16.08 8.07
CA PRO A 115 13.20 15.18 8.62
C PRO A 115 12.57 13.85 9.06
N ALA A 116 13.21 12.72 8.75
CA ALA A 116 12.67 11.39 9.07
C ALA A 116 12.67 11.09 10.59
N ARG A 117 13.67 11.56 11.33
CA ARG A 117 13.90 11.19 12.73
C ARG A 117 12.73 11.56 13.67
N PRO A 118 12.14 12.77 13.62
CA PRO A 118 10.95 13.08 14.42
C PRO A 118 9.74 12.23 14.06
N VAL A 119 9.56 11.90 12.77
CA VAL A 119 8.44 11.05 12.32
C VAL A 119 8.59 9.65 12.91
N LEU A 120 9.76 9.03 12.78
CA LEU A 120 10.03 7.71 13.38
C LEU A 120 9.83 7.70 14.90
N ALA A 121 10.33 8.73 15.60
CA ALA A 121 10.23 8.81 17.04
C ALA A 121 8.78 8.95 17.52
N THR A 122 8.00 9.83 16.88
CA THR A 122 6.59 10.07 17.24
C THR A 122 5.72 8.85 16.93
N THR A 123 5.87 8.22 15.77
CA THR A 123 5.13 6.99 15.43
C THR A 123 5.55 5.83 16.33
N GLY A 124 6.83 5.74 16.72
CA GLY A 124 7.32 4.71 17.66
C GLY A 124 6.72 4.87 19.06
N LEU A 125 6.69 6.09 19.60
CA LEU A 125 6.06 6.39 20.88
C LEU A 125 4.55 6.11 20.85
N ALA A 126 3.87 6.49 19.77
CA ALA A 126 2.46 6.18 19.58
C ALA A 126 2.22 4.66 19.49
N SER A 127 3.10 3.92 18.80
CA SER A 127 3.04 2.45 18.72
C SER A 127 3.18 1.82 20.10
N LEU A 128 4.11 2.31 20.93
CA LEU A 128 4.29 1.81 22.29
C LEU A 128 3.04 2.01 23.15
N ALA A 129 2.41 3.19 23.04
CA ALA A 129 1.16 3.48 23.76
C ALA A 129 0.02 2.56 23.32
N VAL A 130 -0.11 2.35 22.00
CA VAL A 130 -1.18 1.54 21.41
C VAL A 130 -0.94 0.03 21.56
N ALA A 131 0.31 -0.42 21.71
CA ALA A 131 0.66 -1.82 21.97
C ALA A 131 0.02 -2.36 23.25
N CYS A 132 -0.09 -1.53 24.29
CA CYS A 132 -0.78 -1.86 25.54
C CYS A 132 -2.30 -2.08 25.37
N PHE A 133 -2.86 -1.78 24.20
CA PHE A 133 -4.26 -2.00 23.86
C PHE A 133 -4.43 -2.97 22.69
N GLY A 134 -3.39 -3.76 22.39
CA GLY A 134 -3.40 -4.75 21.31
C GLY A 134 -3.22 -4.18 19.90
N GLY A 135 -2.88 -2.90 19.77
CA GLY A 135 -2.62 -2.34 18.45
C GLY A 135 -1.20 -2.63 17.95
N ILE A 136 -1.06 -2.46 16.64
CA ILE A 136 0.16 -2.80 15.88
C ILE A 136 1.07 -1.59 15.68
N SER A 137 2.26 -1.82 15.14
CA SER A 137 3.22 -0.78 14.78
C SER A 137 2.60 0.29 13.88
N ILE A 138 2.74 1.55 14.29
CA ILE A 138 2.34 2.73 13.55
C ILE A 138 3.53 3.18 12.69
N VAL A 139 3.27 3.36 11.40
CA VAL A 139 4.26 3.71 10.38
C VAL A 139 3.66 4.74 9.42
N ILE A 140 4.50 5.35 8.58
CA ILE A 140 4.00 6.21 7.50
C ILE A 140 3.23 5.34 6.51
N ALA A 141 1.94 5.64 6.32
CA ALA A 141 1.13 4.98 5.30
C ALA A 141 1.51 5.52 3.91
N ALA A 142 2.47 4.89 3.23
CA ALA A 142 3.03 5.40 1.97
C ALA A 142 1.96 5.65 0.89
N ILE A 143 0.97 4.75 0.77
CA ILE A 143 -0.14 4.89 -0.20
C ILE A 143 -0.99 6.12 0.14
N THR A 144 -1.43 6.22 1.39
CA THR A 144 -2.25 7.33 1.88
C THR A 144 -1.49 8.65 1.76
N ALA A 145 -0.18 8.64 2.04
CA ALA A 145 0.67 9.81 1.86
C ALA A 145 0.65 10.29 0.40
N ALA A 146 0.80 9.39 -0.58
CA ALA A 146 0.73 9.77 -2.00
C ALA A 146 -0.61 10.38 -2.40
N LEU A 147 -1.71 9.88 -1.82
CA LEU A 147 -3.05 10.43 -2.05
C LEU A 147 -3.22 11.81 -1.40
N CYS A 148 -2.80 11.96 -0.13
CA CYS A 148 -2.95 13.20 0.63
C CYS A 148 -2.01 14.32 0.14
N THR A 149 -0.87 13.99 -0.47
CA THR A 149 0.06 14.99 -1.02
C THR A 149 -0.26 15.38 -2.46
N GLY A 150 -1.20 14.69 -3.12
CA GLY A 150 -1.63 14.98 -4.48
C GLY A 150 -2.38 16.32 -4.62
N ARG A 151 -2.47 16.81 -5.87
CA ARG A 151 -3.19 18.06 -6.18
C ARG A 151 -4.69 17.97 -5.89
N ASP A 152 -5.26 16.77 -5.92
CA ASP A 152 -6.66 16.50 -5.61
C ASP A 152 -7.03 16.79 -4.15
N ALA A 153 -6.05 16.78 -3.23
CA ALA A 153 -6.27 17.06 -1.82
C ALA A 153 -6.52 18.55 -1.56
N HIS A 154 -5.70 19.42 -2.16
CA HIS A 154 -5.83 20.87 -2.13
C HIS A 154 -4.91 21.47 -3.20
N GLU A 155 -5.36 22.54 -3.88
CA GLU A 155 -4.55 23.25 -4.87
C GLU A 155 -3.27 23.81 -4.24
N ASN A 156 -3.42 24.58 -3.16
CA ASN A 156 -2.30 25.05 -2.33
C ASN A 156 -1.57 23.89 -1.61
N PRO A 157 -0.28 23.64 -1.92
CA PRO A 157 0.53 22.61 -1.26
C PRO A 157 0.63 22.76 0.26
N ASP A 158 0.65 23.99 0.79
CA ASP A 158 0.82 24.25 2.23
C ASP A 158 -0.42 23.88 3.06
N ARG A 159 -1.54 23.59 2.39
CA ARG A 159 -2.82 23.23 3.03
C ARG A 159 -3.20 21.76 2.86
N ARG A 160 -2.36 20.96 2.19
CA ARG A 160 -2.66 19.53 1.95
C ARG A 160 -2.67 18.68 3.23
N TYR A 161 -2.09 19.19 4.33
CA TYR A 161 -2.14 18.53 5.64
C TYR A 161 -3.58 18.28 6.14
N VAL A 162 -4.55 19.08 5.69
CA VAL A 162 -5.98 18.91 6.03
C VAL A 162 -6.49 17.55 5.58
N ALA A 163 -6.04 17.04 4.43
CA ALA A 163 -6.39 15.69 3.98
C ALA A 163 -5.84 14.61 4.93
N GLY A 164 -4.64 14.81 5.46
CA GLY A 164 -4.05 13.93 6.48
C GLY A 164 -4.83 13.95 7.80
N ILE A 165 -5.22 15.13 8.28
CA ILE A 165 -6.05 15.28 9.49
C ILE A 165 -7.41 14.63 9.30
N ALA A 166 -8.10 14.93 8.21
CA ALA A 166 -9.39 14.33 7.90
C ALA A 166 -9.29 12.80 7.83
N ASN A 167 -8.26 12.27 7.17
CA ASN A 167 -8.00 10.83 7.12
C ASN A 167 -7.81 10.24 8.53
N GLY A 168 -7.04 10.90 9.39
CA GLY A 168 -6.88 10.48 10.79
C GLY A 168 -8.19 10.45 11.56
N VAL A 169 -9.02 11.49 11.44
CA VAL A 169 -10.35 11.53 12.08
C VAL A 169 -11.25 10.40 11.57
N PHE A 170 -11.31 10.19 10.25
CA PHE A 170 -12.10 9.10 9.68
C PHE A 170 -11.57 7.72 10.06
N TYR A 171 -10.25 7.54 10.23
CA TYR A 171 -9.69 6.29 10.75
C TYR A 171 -9.99 6.08 12.23
N LEU A 172 -10.02 7.13 13.06
CA LEU A 172 -10.47 7.00 14.45
C LEU A 172 -11.94 6.62 14.52
N LEU A 173 -12.80 7.25 13.71
CA LEU A 173 -14.21 6.87 13.58
C LEU A 173 -14.36 5.43 13.06
N GLY A 174 -13.61 5.05 12.02
CA GLY A 174 -13.61 3.67 11.53
C GLY A 174 -13.11 2.68 12.59
N GLY A 175 -12.10 3.08 13.37
CA GLY A 175 -11.54 2.31 14.47
C GLY A 175 -12.53 2.08 15.61
N THR A 176 -13.34 3.09 15.98
CA THR A 176 -14.39 2.91 16.99
C THR A 176 -15.48 1.95 16.51
N PHE A 177 -15.75 1.88 15.21
CA PHE A 177 -16.69 0.92 14.62
C PHE A 177 -16.00 -0.34 14.06
N ALA A 178 -14.72 -0.60 14.40
CA ALA A 178 -13.94 -1.67 13.78
C ALA A 178 -14.60 -3.05 13.90
N GLY A 179 -15.23 -3.35 15.03
CA GLY A 179 -15.98 -4.60 15.22
C GLY A 179 -17.14 -4.75 14.23
N THR A 180 -17.88 -3.67 13.97
CA THR A 180 -18.98 -3.64 12.99
C THR A 180 -18.44 -3.81 11.56
N ILE A 181 -17.32 -3.16 11.24
CA ILE A 181 -16.65 -3.27 9.94
C ILE A 181 -16.17 -4.71 9.70
N ILE A 182 -15.54 -5.34 10.69
CA ILE A 182 -15.08 -6.73 10.61
C ILE A 182 -16.26 -7.66 10.35
N LEU A 183 -17.35 -7.53 11.10
CA LEU A 183 -18.57 -8.36 10.91
C LEU A 183 -19.14 -8.19 9.50
N LEU A 184 -19.21 -6.95 9.00
CA LEU A 184 -19.67 -6.67 7.64
C LEU A 184 -18.79 -7.39 6.60
N PHE A 185 -17.48 -7.21 6.64
CA PHE A 185 -16.57 -7.81 5.67
C PHE A 185 -16.47 -9.34 5.79
N SER A 186 -16.64 -9.89 7.00
CA SER A 186 -16.72 -11.34 7.21
C SER A 186 -18.00 -11.97 6.68
N ALA A 187 -19.10 -11.20 6.59
CA ALA A 187 -20.35 -11.64 5.97
C ALA A 187 -20.33 -11.56 4.44
N MET A 188 -19.33 -10.88 3.84
CA MET A 188 -19.23 -10.70 2.40
C MET A 188 -18.36 -11.77 1.73
N PRO A 189 -18.61 -12.10 0.45
CA PRO A 189 -17.74 -13.00 -0.30
C PRO A 189 -16.33 -12.44 -0.47
N LYS A 190 -15.31 -13.31 -0.50
CA LYS A 190 -13.92 -12.88 -0.74
C LYS A 190 -13.76 -12.10 -2.06
N THR A 191 -14.54 -12.46 -3.08
CA THR A 191 -14.60 -11.77 -4.37
C THR A 191 -15.04 -10.31 -4.23
N PHE A 192 -16.05 -10.01 -3.41
CA PHE A 192 -16.48 -8.64 -3.14
C PHE A 192 -15.31 -7.80 -2.60
N VAL A 193 -14.59 -8.32 -1.61
CA VAL A 193 -13.47 -7.61 -0.97
C VAL A 193 -12.33 -7.37 -1.97
N ALA A 194 -11.99 -8.37 -2.76
CA ALA A 194 -10.94 -8.27 -3.77
C ALA A 194 -11.29 -7.24 -4.87
N VAL A 195 -12.51 -7.28 -5.39
CA VAL A 195 -12.99 -6.33 -6.42
C VAL A 195 -13.03 -4.91 -5.87
N LEU A 196 -13.61 -4.72 -4.67
CA LEU A 196 -13.67 -3.41 -4.03
C LEU A 196 -12.27 -2.81 -3.82
N ALA A 197 -11.33 -3.61 -3.29
CA ALA A 197 -9.96 -3.18 -3.04
C ALA A 197 -9.23 -2.83 -4.34
N GLY A 198 -9.31 -3.66 -5.38
CA GLY A 198 -8.66 -3.38 -6.65
C GLY A 198 -9.20 -2.12 -7.33
N LEU A 199 -10.53 -1.94 -7.38
CA LEU A 199 -11.16 -0.75 -7.97
C LEU A 199 -10.85 0.53 -7.18
N ALA A 200 -10.79 0.44 -5.84
CA ALA A 200 -10.42 1.56 -4.99
C ALA A 200 -8.98 2.03 -5.20
N LEU A 201 -8.08 1.11 -5.59
CA LEU A 201 -6.66 1.40 -5.76
C LEU A 201 -6.26 1.80 -7.19
N ILE A 202 -7.18 1.77 -8.18
CA ILE A 202 -6.86 2.12 -9.58
C ILE A 202 -6.14 3.46 -9.70
N GLY A 203 -6.63 4.53 -9.06
CA GLY A 203 -6.00 5.85 -9.13
C GLY A 203 -4.57 5.87 -8.58
N ALA A 204 -4.34 5.16 -7.46
CA ALA A 204 -3.02 5.03 -6.87
C ALA A 204 -2.09 4.20 -7.77
N ILE A 205 -2.58 3.10 -8.37
CA ILE A 205 -1.84 2.30 -9.35
C ILE A 205 -1.41 3.19 -10.52
N THR A 206 -2.35 3.90 -11.15
CA THR A 206 -2.07 4.76 -12.31
C THR A 206 -1.02 5.82 -11.97
N SER A 207 -1.18 6.56 -10.87
CA SER A 207 -0.21 7.59 -10.48
C SER A 207 1.18 7.04 -10.22
N ASN A 208 1.29 5.87 -9.58
CA ASN A 208 2.59 5.28 -9.26
C ASN A 208 3.25 4.62 -10.49
N VAL A 209 2.46 4.05 -11.41
CA VAL A 209 2.98 3.53 -12.69
C VAL A 209 3.48 4.67 -13.56
N MET A 210 2.73 5.78 -13.67
CA MET A 210 3.20 6.97 -14.39
C MET A 210 4.51 7.50 -13.79
N GLY A 211 4.61 7.59 -12.46
CA GLY A 211 5.86 7.99 -11.80
C GLY A 211 7.03 7.04 -12.03
N ALA A 212 6.79 5.75 -12.28
CA ALA A 212 7.84 4.79 -12.59
C ALA A 212 8.33 4.85 -14.05
N VAL A 213 7.50 5.33 -14.98
CA VAL A 213 7.79 5.30 -16.43
C VAL A 213 8.23 6.66 -16.96
N ASN A 214 7.74 7.76 -16.38
CA ASN A 214 7.92 9.10 -16.95
C ASN A 214 9.35 9.65 -16.82
N GLU A 215 10.16 9.17 -15.88
CA GLU A 215 11.54 9.64 -15.76
C GLU A 215 12.44 8.84 -16.70
N GLU A 216 12.94 9.50 -17.75
CA GLU A 216 13.69 8.86 -18.83
C GLU A 216 15.01 8.25 -18.35
N ASP A 217 15.75 8.98 -17.53
CA ASP A 217 17.09 8.57 -17.09
C ASP A 217 17.02 7.19 -16.39
N HIS A 218 16.23 7.07 -15.31
CA HIS A 218 16.18 5.84 -14.51
C HIS A 218 15.00 4.92 -14.84
N ARG A 219 14.44 5.00 -16.06
CA ARG A 219 13.26 4.22 -16.47
C ARG A 219 13.46 2.73 -16.31
N GLU A 220 14.58 2.19 -16.79
CA GLU A 220 14.86 0.74 -16.74
C GLU A 220 14.97 0.23 -15.31
N ALA A 221 15.70 0.94 -14.44
CA ALA A 221 15.82 0.60 -13.03
C ALA A 221 14.45 0.64 -12.32
N SER A 222 13.62 1.63 -12.65
CA SER A 222 12.26 1.78 -12.10
C SER A 222 11.33 0.65 -12.56
N MET A 223 11.45 0.22 -13.82
CA MET A 223 10.70 -0.91 -14.36
C MET A 223 11.13 -2.24 -13.76
N LEU A 224 12.44 -2.48 -13.58
CA LEU A 224 12.94 -3.67 -12.88
C LEU A 224 12.44 -3.71 -11.43
N THR A 225 12.47 -2.58 -10.73
CA THR A 225 11.87 -2.44 -9.39
C THR A 225 10.39 -2.80 -9.42
N PHE A 226 9.62 -2.27 -10.39
CA PHE A 226 8.20 -2.52 -10.53
C PHE A 226 7.90 -4.01 -10.75
N LEU A 227 8.56 -4.64 -11.73
CA LEU A 227 8.36 -6.04 -12.10
C LEU A 227 8.75 -6.98 -10.96
N ALA A 228 9.90 -6.75 -10.32
CA ALA A 228 10.34 -7.54 -9.18
C ALA A 228 9.32 -7.46 -8.03
N THR A 229 8.83 -6.27 -7.69
CA THR A 229 7.80 -6.13 -6.65
C THR A 229 6.46 -6.73 -7.07
N ALA A 230 6.03 -6.51 -8.31
CA ALA A 230 4.78 -7.02 -8.86
C ALA A 230 4.76 -8.55 -8.99
N SER A 231 5.91 -9.21 -9.12
CA SER A 231 6.00 -10.67 -9.23
C SER A 231 5.49 -11.43 -8.01
N GLY A 232 5.43 -10.78 -6.84
CA GLY A 232 5.14 -11.45 -5.57
C GLY A 232 6.27 -12.38 -5.09
N MET A 233 7.47 -12.29 -5.68
CA MET A 233 8.62 -13.12 -5.28
C MET A 233 8.92 -13.01 -3.77
N SER A 234 9.23 -14.14 -3.15
CA SER A 234 9.75 -14.20 -1.79
C SER A 234 11.02 -15.02 -1.81
N PHE A 235 12.10 -14.47 -1.25
CA PHE A 235 13.41 -15.10 -1.24
C PHE A 235 14.12 -14.83 0.08
N PHE A 236 14.71 -15.88 0.68
CA PHE A 236 15.28 -15.86 2.03
C PHE A 236 14.35 -15.29 3.13
N GLY A 237 13.04 -15.51 3.00
CA GLY A 237 12.04 -14.99 3.95
C GLY A 237 11.74 -13.50 3.82
N LEU A 238 12.31 -12.81 2.82
CA LEU A 238 12.05 -11.41 2.51
C LEU A 238 11.11 -11.31 1.30
N GLY A 239 10.09 -10.46 1.42
CA GLY A 239 9.08 -10.26 0.37
C GLY A 239 9.55 -9.43 -0.82
N SER A 240 8.72 -9.39 -1.86
CA SER A 240 9.02 -8.78 -3.16
C SER A 240 9.28 -7.26 -3.11
N ALA A 241 8.75 -6.57 -2.09
CA ALA A 241 8.99 -5.14 -1.88
C ALA A 241 10.47 -4.87 -1.59
N PHE A 242 11.07 -5.62 -0.66
CA PHE A 242 12.50 -5.50 -0.32
C PHE A 242 13.37 -5.81 -1.54
N TRP A 243 13.15 -6.96 -2.17
CA TRP A 243 13.92 -7.37 -3.34
C TRP A 243 13.74 -6.43 -4.53
N GLY A 244 12.54 -5.87 -4.71
CA GLY A 244 12.30 -4.85 -5.72
C GLY A 244 13.19 -3.63 -5.54
N VAL A 245 13.33 -3.12 -4.32
CA VAL A 245 14.24 -1.99 -4.02
C VAL A 245 15.69 -2.38 -4.26
N VAL A 246 16.11 -3.57 -3.80
CA VAL A 246 17.50 -4.05 -4.00
C VAL A 246 17.84 -4.18 -5.48
N ILE A 247 17.00 -4.87 -6.25
CA ILE A 247 17.18 -5.07 -7.70
C ILE A 247 17.16 -3.72 -8.43
N GLY A 248 16.21 -2.85 -8.07
CA GLY A 248 16.11 -1.50 -8.61
C GLY A 248 17.34 -0.65 -8.36
N ALA A 249 17.83 -0.65 -7.12
CA ALA A 249 19.04 0.08 -6.74
C ALA A 249 20.28 -0.48 -7.44
N LEU A 250 20.42 -1.79 -7.53
CA LEU A 250 21.52 -2.43 -8.26
C LEU A 250 21.48 -2.08 -9.75
N ALA A 251 20.30 -2.17 -10.39
CA ALA A 251 20.13 -1.77 -11.78
C ALA A 251 20.48 -0.28 -11.99
N TYR A 252 20.03 0.60 -11.11
CA TYR A 252 20.38 2.01 -11.16
C TYR A 252 21.90 2.22 -11.04
N LEU A 253 22.55 1.57 -10.08
CA LEU A 253 23.99 1.67 -9.88
C LEU A 253 24.80 1.16 -11.08
N ILE A 254 24.39 0.03 -11.67
CA ILE A 254 25.07 -0.58 -12.82
C ILE A 254 24.89 0.29 -14.07
N LEU A 255 23.66 0.78 -14.32
CA LEU A 255 23.34 1.53 -15.54
C LEU A 255 23.79 2.99 -15.50
N HIS A 256 23.80 3.63 -14.31
CA HIS A 256 24.04 5.07 -14.17
C HIS A 256 25.34 5.43 -13.47
N ARG A 257 25.92 4.51 -12.69
CA ARG A 257 27.18 4.76 -11.98
C ARG A 257 28.36 4.12 -12.70
N SER A 258 28.65 4.64 -13.89
CA SER A 258 29.85 4.31 -14.70
C SER A 258 31.20 4.53 -13.99
N GLY A 259 31.23 5.12 -12.78
CA GLY A 259 32.45 5.43 -12.04
C GLY A 259 33.00 4.33 -11.10
N TRP A 260 32.36 3.16 -10.93
CA TRP A 260 32.79 2.16 -9.94
C TRP A 260 33.49 0.91 -10.51
N MET A 261 33.49 0.72 -11.84
CA MET A 261 34.34 -0.29 -12.47
C MET A 261 35.70 0.34 -12.81
N PRO A 262 36.82 -0.13 -12.22
CA PRO A 262 38.13 0.26 -12.71
C PRO A 262 38.18 -0.12 -14.20
N LYS A 263 38.59 0.83 -15.06
CA LYS A 263 38.65 0.64 -16.53
C LYS A 263 39.35 -0.66 -16.95
N ASN A 264 40.25 -1.17 -16.10
CA ASN A 264 41.01 -2.39 -16.28
C ASN A 264 40.14 -3.67 -16.25
N LEU A 265 39.02 -3.68 -15.51
CA LEU A 265 38.14 -4.86 -15.41
C LEU A 265 37.20 -4.96 -16.62
N LEU A 266 36.71 -3.81 -17.12
CA LEU A 266 35.93 -3.72 -18.36
C LEU A 266 36.78 -4.12 -19.57
N ALA A 267 38.05 -3.71 -19.61
CA ALA A 267 39.00 -4.12 -20.65
C ALA A 267 39.28 -5.63 -20.59
N GLY A 268 39.41 -6.22 -19.40
CA GLY A 268 39.62 -7.66 -19.22
C GLY A 268 38.42 -8.52 -19.67
N LEU A 269 37.19 -8.10 -19.36
CA LEU A 269 35.97 -8.81 -19.76
C LEU A 269 35.68 -8.70 -21.26
N LEU A 270 36.02 -7.58 -21.89
CA LEU A 270 35.87 -7.40 -23.35
C LEU A 270 36.97 -8.13 -24.14
N ALA A 271 38.14 -8.37 -23.55
CA ALA A 271 39.20 -9.17 -24.14
C ALA A 271 38.91 -10.68 -24.04
N ALA A 272 38.33 -11.14 -22.93
CA ALA A 272 37.99 -12.55 -22.70
C ALA A 272 36.82 -13.07 -23.56
N GLY A 273 36.07 -12.19 -24.24
CA GLY A 273 35.01 -12.57 -25.18
C GLY A 273 35.47 -12.64 -26.65
N LYS A 274 36.78 -12.51 -26.92
CA LYS A 274 37.36 -12.50 -28.28
C LYS A 274 38.36 -13.64 -28.55
N GLU A 275 38.57 -14.54 -27.60
CA GLU A 275 39.21 -15.86 -27.82
C GLU A 275 38.15 -16.95 -27.96
#